data_AF-A0A921B2V9-F1
#
_entry.id   AF-A0A921B2V9-F1
#
_cell.length_a   1.000
_cell.length_b   1.000
_cell.length_c   1.000
_cell.angle_alpha   90.00
_cell.angle_beta   90.00
_cell.angle_gamma   90.00
#
_symmetry.space_group_name_H-M   'P 1'
#
loop_
_entity.id
_entity.type
_entity.pdbx_description
1 polymer ?
#
loop_
_entity_poly.entity_id
_entity_poly.type
_entity_poly.pdbx_seq_one_letter_code
_entity_poly.pdbx_strand_id
1 'polypeptide(L)'
;SHQDIFQNTSGTAAMATGGMGDTLTGIIAALIAQFKNVLPATLAAVYLHGLAGQLVGATHYVALPSALIEQIPKLMTQYSQRPSTSELT
;
A
#
# COMPACT_ATOMS: atom_id res chain seq x y z
N SER A 1 15.82 -23.64 -6.63
CA SER A 1 14.84 -22.58 -6.97
C SER A 1 15.30 -21.30 -6.30
N HIS A 2 15.58 -20.23 -7.05
CA HIS A 2 15.75 -18.91 -6.43
C HIS A 2 14.36 -18.39 -6.05
N GLN A 3 14.18 -18.04 -4.77
CA GLN A 3 13.00 -17.30 -4.32
C GLN A 3 13.34 -15.81 -4.40
N ASP A 4 12.56 -15.04 -5.15
CA ASP A 4 12.67 -13.60 -5.17
C ASP A 4 12.14 -13.05 -3.83
N ILE A 5 12.97 -12.25 -3.14
CA ILE A 5 12.64 -11.64 -1.86
C ILE A 5 12.44 -10.14 -2.08
N PHE A 6 11.29 -9.63 -1.64
CA PHE A 6 10.95 -8.21 -1.70
C PHE A 6 10.77 -7.66 -0.28
N GLN A 7 11.27 -6.44 -0.06
CA GLN A 7 11.15 -5.75 1.22
C GLN A 7 10.31 -4.48 1.04
N ASN A 8 9.25 -4.34 1.83
CA ASN A 8 8.54 -3.08 1.96
C ASN A 8 9.24 -2.21 3.02
N THR A 9 9.57 -0.97 2.65
CA THR A 9 10.22 0.01 3.53
C THR A 9 9.25 1.03 4.12
N SER A 10 7.95 0.91 3.81
CA SER A 10 6.88 1.75 4.37
C SER A 10 6.20 1.08 5.57
N GLY A 11 5.49 1.89 6.36
CA GLY A 11 4.77 1.48 7.57
C GLY A 11 5.23 2.23 8.83
N THR A 12 4.48 2.08 9.91
CA THR A 12 4.76 2.70 11.22
C THR A 12 4.16 1.86 12.34
N ALA A 13 4.69 2.00 13.57
CA ALA A 13 4.18 1.34 14.77
C ALA A 13 2.71 1.70 15.07
N ALA A 14 2.22 2.86 14.62
CA ALA A 14 0.81 3.24 14.75
C ALA A 14 -0.15 2.26 14.06
N MET A 15 0.34 1.44 13.12
CA MET A 15 -0.43 0.39 12.44
C MET A 15 -0.51 -0.91 13.26
N ALA A 16 0.12 -1.00 14.43
CA ALA A 16 0.05 -2.19 15.28
C ALA A 16 -1.30 -2.28 16.01
N THR A 17 -2.40 -2.41 15.26
CA THR A 17 -3.78 -2.49 15.75
C THR A 17 -4.60 -3.53 14.99
N GLY A 18 -5.69 -3.99 15.59
CA GLY A 18 -6.60 -4.98 14.99
C GLY A 18 -7.20 -4.49 13.67
N GLY A 19 -7.34 -5.40 12.69
CA GLY A 19 -7.94 -5.12 11.38
C GLY A 19 -6.97 -4.63 10.30
N MET A 20 -5.69 -4.36 10.63
CA MET A 20 -4.70 -3.96 9.62
C MET A 20 -4.35 -5.08 8.64
N GLY A 21 -4.28 -6.34 9.11
CA GLY A 21 -4.08 -7.49 8.23
C GLY A 21 -5.26 -7.72 7.27
N ASP A 22 -6.50 -7.52 7.74
CA ASP A 22 -7.71 -7.63 6.93
C ASP A 22 -7.74 -6.54 5.85
N THR A 23 -7.35 -5.33 6.23
CA THR A 23 -7.20 -4.19 5.31
C THR A 23 -6.18 -4.49 4.23
N LEU A 24 -4.99 -4.96 4.61
CA LEU A 24 -3.96 -5.35 3.64
C LEU A 24 -4.45 -6.44 2.69
N THR A 25 -5.13 -7.47 3.22
CA THR A 25 -5.70 -8.55 2.41
C THR A 25 -6.70 -8.03 1.38
N GLY A 26 -7.59 -7.13 1.78
CA GLY A 26 -8.56 -6.50 0.89
C GLY A 26 -7.89 -5.67 -0.21
N ILE A 27 -6.86 -4.88 0.13
CA ILE A 27 -6.10 -4.08 -0.83
C ILE A 27 -5.39 -4.99 -1.84
N ILE A 28 -4.73 -6.07 -1.38
CA ILE A 28 -4.06 -7.03 -2.27
C ILE A 28 -5.08 -7.66 -3.23
N ALA A 29 -6.20 -8.16 -2.72
CA ALA A 29 -7.24 -8.77 -3.54
C ALA A 29 -7.80 -7.79 -4.58
N ALA A 30 -8.08 -6.55 -4.18
CA ALA A 30 -8.60 -5.52 -5.06
C ALA A 30 -7.59 -5.13 -6.16
N LEU A 31 -6.29 -5.04 -5.85
CA LEU A 31 -5.28 -4.69 -6.85
C LEU A 31 -5.00 -5.85 -7.81
N ILE A 32 -4.94 -7.08 -7.31
CA ILE A 32 -4.81 -8.26 -8.18
C ILE A 32 -6.01 -8.37 -9.13
N ALA A 33 -7.22 -8.03 -8.68
CA ALA A 33 -8.42 -8.04 -9.52
C ALA A 33 -8.39 -6.98 -10.64
N GLN A 34 -7.67 -5.87 -10.45
CA GLN A 34 -7.62 -4.75 -11.40
C GLN A 34 -6.42 -4.82 -12.36
N PHE A 35 -5.29 -5.37 -11.91
CA PHE A 35 -4.03 -5.33 -12.66
C PHE A 35 -3.59 -6.72 -13.13
N LYS A 36 -3.11 -6.81 -14.38
CA LYS A 36 -2.79 -8.09 -15.06
C LYS A 36 -1.68 -8.91 -14.37
N ASN A 37 -0.72 -8.25 -13.72
CA ASN A 37 0.46 -8.90 -13.16
C ASN A 37 0.36 -9.02 -11.63
N VAL A 38 0.18 -10.25 -11.14
CA VAL A 38 -0.05 -10.55 -9.71
C VAL A 38 1.07 -10.04 -8.81
N LEU A 39 2.33 -10.29 -9.17
CA LEU A 39 3.47 -9.89 -8.34
C LEU A 39 3.58 -8.35 -8.23
N PRO A 40 3.69 -7.57 -9.32
CA PRO A 40 3.64 -6.10 -9.25
C PRO A 40 2.42 -5.55 -8.52
N ALA A 41 1.22 -6.12 -8.73
CA ALA A 41 0.01 -5.70 -8.05
C ALA A 41 0.09 -5.91 -6.52
N THR A 42 0.64 -7.06 -6.11
CA THR A 42 0.86 -7.39 -4.69
C THR A 42 1.90 -6.45 -4.06
N LEU A 43 3.02 -6.20 -4.75
CA LEU A 43 4.05 -5.27 -4.26
C LEU A 43 3.51 -3.85 -4.11
N ALA A 44 2.73 -3.37 -5.09
CA ALA A 44 2.06 -2.09 -5.02
C ALA A 44 1.06 -2.02 -3.86
N ALA A 45 0.26 -3.07 -3.65
CA ALA A 45 -0.71 -3.15 -2.55
C ALA A 45 -0.04 -3.05 -1.17
N VAL A 46 1.03 -3.82 -0.95
CA VAL A 46 1.79 -3.83 0.31
C VAL A 46 2.41 -2.45 0.57
N TYR A 47 2.99 -1.84 -0.46
CA TYR A 47 3.59 -0.51 -0.37
C TYR A 47 2.53 0.59 -0.09
N LEU A 48 1.43 0.60 -0.85
CA LEU A 48 0.34 1.57 -0.66
C LEU A 48 -0.27 1.46 0.75
N HIS A 49 -0.46 0.24 1.25
CA HIS A 49 -0.95 0.01 2.61
C HIS A 49 -0.01 0.60 3.67
N GLY A 50 1.30 0.33 3.58
CA GLY A 50 2.27 0.87 4.52
C GLY A 50 2.40 2.40 4.45
N LEU A 51 2.39 2.97 3.24
CA LEU A 51 2.42 4.42 3.03
C LEU A 51 1.16 5.10 3.58
N ALA A 52 -0.03 4.56 3.32
CA ALA A 52 -1.28 5.06 3.87
C ALA A 52 -1.26 5.05 5.41
N GLY A 53 -0.76 3.97 6.01
CA GLY A 53 -0.62 3.88 7.46
C GLY A 53 0.38 4.88 8.04
N GLN A 54 1.48 5.19 7.34
CA GLN A 54 2.41 6.26 7.74
C GLN A 54 1.75 7.64 7.72
N LEU A 55 0.97 7.95 6.68
CA LEU A 55 0.27 9.24 6.57
C LEU A 55 -0.74 9.44 7.71
N VAL A 56 -1.52 8.40 8.04
CA VAL A 56 -2.45 8.45 9.17
C VAL A 56 -1.68 8.54 10.49
N GLY A 57 -0.65 7.71 10.67
CA GLY A 57 0.19 7.66 11.87
C GLY A 57 1.02 8.92 12.13
N ALA A 58 1.17 9.81 11.14
CA ALA A 58 1.82 11.11 11.33
C ALA A 58 0.98 12.08 12.18
N THR A 59 -0.34 11.85 12.27
CA THR A 59 -1.29 12.71 12.99
C THR A 59 -2.08 11.97 14.06
N HIS A 60 -2.01 10.63 14.10
CA HIS A 60 -2.72 9.78 15.05
C HIS A 60 -1.75 8.84 15.75
N TYR A 61 -1.91 8.67 17.06
CA TYR A 61 -1.11 7.70 17.84
C TYR A 61 -1.36 6.25 17.38
N VAL A 62 -2.61 5.94 17.02
CA VAL A 62 -3.01 4.67 16.38
C VAL A 62 -3.63 5.00 15.02
N ALA A 63 -3.14 4.36 13.97
CA ALA A 63 -3.76 4.42 12.66
C ALA A 63 -4.95 3.45 12.64
N LEU A 64 -6.17 3.96 12.57
CA LEU A 64 -7.34 3.12 12.43
C LEU A 64 -7.39 2.52 11.01
N PRO A 65 -7.76 1.23 10.84
CA PRO A 65 -7.83 0.61 9.51
C PRO A 65 -8.77 1.34 8.55
N SER A 66 -9.91 1.84 9.04
CA SER A 66 -10.85 2.65 8.25
C SER A 66 -10.22 3.96 7.74
N ALA A 67 -9.51 4.68 8.60
CA ALA A 67 -8.82 5.91 8.23
C ALA A 67 -7.70 5.66 7.20
N LEU A 68 -7.04 4.50 7.27
CA LEU A 68 -6.06 4.06 6.27
C LEU A 68 -6.74 3.84 4.91
N ILE A 69 -7.87 3.12 4.88
CA ILE A 69 -8.63 2.85 3.65
C ILE A 69 -9.02 4.15 2.94
N GLU A 70 -9.40 5.20 3.67
CA GLU A 70 -9.71 6.52 3.11
C GLU A 70 -8.54 7.18 2.36
N GLN A 71 -7.29 6.80 2.65
CA GLN A 71 -6.12 7.30 1.94
C GLN A 71 -5.84 6.54 0.64
N ILE A 72 -6.34 5.30 0.49
CA ILE A 72 -5.99 4.45 -0.65
C ILE A 72 -6.39 5.07 -2.01
N PRO A 73 -7.62 5.56 -2.23
CA PRO A 73 -7.99 6.18 -3.51
C PRO A 73 -7.17 7.43 -3.83
N LYS A 74 -6.82 8.23 -2.81
CA LYS A 74 -6.00 9.44 -2.96
C LYS A 74 -4.60 9.09 -3.43
N LEU A 75 -3.97 8.11 -2.78
CA LEU A 75 -2.67 7.61 -3.18
C LEU A 75 -2.71 6.98 -4.58
N MET A 76 -3.71 6.14 -4.88
CA MET A 76 -3.84 5.55 -6.22
C MET A 76 -3.92 6.64 -7.31
N THR A 77 -4.70 7.70 -7.08
CA THR A 77 -4.80 8.85 -8.00
C THR A 77 -3.47 9.58 -8.15
N GLN A 78 -2.77 9.82 -7.04
CA GLN A 78 -1.46 10.48 -7.05
C GLN A 78 -0.43 9.69 -7.86
N TYR A 79 -0.39 8.36 -7.68
CA TYR A 79 0.60 7.51 -8.36
C TYR A 79 0.20 7.15 -9.80
N SER A 80 -1.09 7.22 -10.16
CA SER A 80 -1.51 7.04 -11.56
C SER A 80 -1.08 8.20 -12.47
N GLN A 81 -0.87 9.38 -11.90
CA GLN A 81 -0.43 10.59 -12.61
C GLN A 81 1.10 10.75 -12.64
N ARG A 82 1.84 9.84 -11.97
CA ARG A 82 3.30 9.94 -11.91
C ARG A 82 3.88 9.44 -13.25
N PRO A 83 4.74 10.23 -13.92
CA PRO A 83 5.41 9.78 -15.13
C PRO A 83 6.17 8.48 -14.85
N SER A 84 6.15 7.56 -15.80
CA SER A 84 6.96 6.36 -15.70
C SER A 84 8.44 6.76 -15.63
N THR A 85 9.24 6.06 -14.82
CA THR A 85 10.67 6.40 -14.65
C THR A 85 11.45 6.36 -15.97
N SER A 86 10.92 5.69 -17.01
CA SER A 86 11.46 5.69 -18.38
C SER A 86 11.22 6.99 -19.16
N GLU A 87 10.32 7.87 -18.72
CA GLU A 87 10.05 9.16 -19.35
C GLU A 87 10.91 10.30 -18.75
N LEU A 88 11.70 10.01 -17.72
CA LEU A 88 12.56 10.96 -17.02
C LEU A 88 14.06 10.79 -17.35
N THR A 89 14.39 9.97 -18.35
CA THR A 89 15.74 9.73 -18.90
C THR A 89 15.73 9.99 -20.40
#